data_AF-A0A1A8R535-F1
#
_entry.id   AF-A0A1A8R535-F1
#
_cell.length_a   1.000
_cell.length_b   1.000
_cell.length_c   1.000
_cell.angle_alpha   90.00
_cell.angle_beta   90.00
_cell.angle_gamma   90.00
#
_symmetry.space_group_name_H-M   'P 1'
#
loop_
_entity.id
_entity.type
_entity.pdbx_description
1 polymer ?
#
loop_
_entity_poly.entity_id
_entity_poly.type
_entity_poly.pdbx_seq_one_letter_code
_entity_poly.pdbx_strand_id
1 'polypeptide(L)'
;MGDRHRRTGTLGSLTTKPRVSKETKLRLRVNFLDNSERTFEVEQNVLGGDFFNKVCGHLKLLEKEYFGLEFRHPSGHYVWL
;
A
#
# COMPACT_ATOMS: atom_id res chain seq x y z
N MET A 1 7.54 6.62 61.19
CA MET A 1 7.21 5.37 60.47
C MET A 1 5.81 5.54 59.91
N GLY A 2 5.66 5.67 58.59
CA GLY A 2 4.36 5.99 57.99
C GLY A 2 4.47 6.69 56.65
N ASP A 3 5.15 6.05 55.71
CA ASP A 3 5.36 6.46 54.33
C ASP A 3 4.02 6.51 53.56
N ARG A 4 3.67 7.66 52.98
CA ARG A 4 2.55 7.74 52.02
C ARG A 4 2.93 8.47 50.74
N HIS A 5 3.56 7.68 49.87
CA HIS A 5 3.22 7.49 48.46
C HIS A 5 3.05 8.74 47.58
N ARG A 6 4.19 9.12 47.00
CA ARG A 6 4.33 9.93 45.78
C ARG A 6 3.67 9.17 44.61
N ARG A 7 2.50 9.61 44.15
CA ARG A 7 1.89 9.11 42.91
C ARG A 7 2.62 9.70 41.71
N THR A 8 3.68 9.04 41.28
CA THR A 8 4.26 9.24 39.94
C THR A 8 3.28 8.66 38.92
N GLY A 9 2.69 9.54 38.10
CA GLY A 9 1.89 9.13 36.95
C GLY A 9 2.76 8.37 35.95
N THR A 10 2.50 7.07 35.82
CA THR A 10 3.05 6.25 34.75
C THR A 10 2.30 6.63 33.47
N LEU A 11 2.91 7.48 32.65
CA LEU A 11 2.44 7.73 31.28
C LEU A 11 2.54 6.39 30.54
N GLY A 12 1.37 5.78 30.32
CA GLY A 12 1.23 4.54 29.58
C GLY A 12 1.93 4.63 28.24
N SER A 13 2.92 3.76 28.07
CA SER A 13 3.60 3.52 26.81
C SER A 13 2.55 3.16 25.74
N LEU A 14 2.27 4.12 24.85
CA LEU A 14 1.61 3.85 23.58
C LEU A 14 2.62 3.09 22.70
N THR A 15 2.79 1.81 23.01
CA THR A 15 3.38 0.86 22.07
C THR A 15 2.34 0.63 20.99
N THR A 16 2.34 1.52 19.98
CA THR A 16 1.84 1.18 18.66
C THR A 16 2.64 -0.04 18.20
N LYS A 17 2.08 -1.23 18.42
CA LYS A 17 2.60 -2.46 17.85
C LYS A 17 2.63 -2.22 16.34
N PRO A 18 3.80 -2.14 15.67
CA PRO A 18 3.79 -2.32 14.23
C PRO A 18 3.32 -3.75 14.03
N ARG A 19 2.08 -3.89 13.57
CA ARG A 19 1.50 -5.18 13.19
C ARG A 19 2.43 -5.76 12.14
N VAL A 20 3.22 -6.74 12.57
CA VAL A 20 3.92 -7.76 11.80
C VAL A 20 4.21 -7.32 10.37
N SER A 21 5.45 -6.90 10.14
CA SER A 21 6.10 -6.86 8.82
C SER A 21 6.06 -8.26 8.21
N LYS A 22 4.92 -8.66 7.68
CA LYS A 22 4.87 -9.61 6.59
C LYS A 22 5.28 -8.78 5.39
N GLU A 23 6.41 -9.12 4.81
CA GLU A 23 6.76 -8.74 3.45
C GLU A 23 5.70 -9.38 2.54
N THR A 24 4.49 -8.82 2.57
CA THR A 24 3.32 -9.38 1.91
C THR A 24 3.46 -8.95 0.47
N LYS A 25 4.08 -9.81 -0.34
CA LYS A 25 4.07 -9.66 -1.79
C LYS A 25 2.61 -9.65 -2.23
N LEU A 26 2.16 -8.50 -2.73
CA LEU A 26 0.85 -8.28 -3.28
C LEU A 26 0.87 -8.64 -4.76
N ARG A 27 -0.09 -9.45 -5.17
CA ARG A 27 -0.33 -9.78 -6.58
C ARG A 27 -1.41 -8.85 -7.10
N LEU A 28 -1.02 -7.84 -7.88
CA LEU A 28 -1.96 -6.93 -8.54
C LEU A 28 -2.20 -7.39 -9.97
N ARG A 29 -3.46 -7.69 -10.30
CA ARG A 29 -3.90 -7.87 -11.69
C ARG A 29 -4.24 -6.52 -12.29
N VAL A 30 -3.58 -6.18 -13.38
CA VAL A 30 -3.84 -4.99 -14.18
C VAL A 30 -4.48 -5.44 -15.50
N ASN A 31 -5.63 -4.88 -15.80
CA ASN A 31 -6.30 -5.05 -17.09
C ASN A 31 -5.93 -3.86 -17.98
N PHE A 32 -5.50 -4.16 -19.21
CA PHE A 32 -5.15 -3.16 -20.20
C PHE A 32 -6.31 -2.87 -21.13
N LEU A 33 -6.23 -1.73 -21.82
CA LEU A 33 -7.22 -1.30 -22.81
C LEU A 33 -7.36 -2.27 -23.98
N ASP A 34 -6.34 -3.10 -24.22
CA ASP A 34 -6.35 -4.16 -25.25
C ASP A 34 -7.08 -5.44 -24.81
N ASN A 35 -7.75 -5.45 -23.64
CA ASN A 35 -8.32 -6.64 -22.99
C ASN A 35 -7.27 -7.68 -22.54
N SER A 36 -5.99 -7.35 -22.67
CA SER A 36 -4.91 -8.12 -22.06
C SER A 36 -4.92 -7.92 -20.55
N GLU A 37 -4.70 -9.00 -19.80
CA GLU A 37 -4.46 -8.94 -18.36
C GLU A 37 -2.99 -9.26 -18.06
N ARG A 38 -2.41 -8.57 -17.08
CA ARG A 38 -1.12 -8.95 -16.50
C ARG A 38 -1.19 -8.94 -14.98
N THR A 39 -0.56 -9.93 -14.37
CA THR A 39 -0.39 -9.99 -12.92
C THR A 39 1.03 -9.54 -12.58
N PHE A 40 1.14 -8.61 -11.64
CA PHE A 40 2.40 -8.12 -11.13
C PHE A 40 2.52 -8.45 -9.65
N GLU A 41 3.65 -9.02 -9.26
CA GLU A 41 4.03 -9.17 -7.85
C GLU A 41 4.84 -7.96 -7.41
N VAL A 42 4.31 -7.24 -6.43
CA VAL A 42 4.99 -6.11 -5.80
C VAL A 42 4.96 -6.24 -4.30
N GLU A 43 5.86 -5.55 -3.63
CA GLU A 43 5.85 -5.51 -2.18
C GLU A 43 4.76 -4.56 -1.68
N GLN A 44 4.18 -4.84 -0.51
CA GLN A 44 3.20 -3.94 0.12
C GLN A 44 3.71 -2.51 0.37
N ASN A 45 5.03 -2.31 0.38
CA ASN A 45 5.68 -1.01 0.57
C ASN A 45 5.98 -0.30 -0.76
N VAL A 46 5.58 -0.87 -1.91
CA VAL A 46 5.77 -0.20 -3.21
C VAL A 46 4.90 1.05 -3.26
N LEU A 47 5.48 2.15 -3.74
CA LEU A 47 4.71 3.34 -4.05
C LEU A 47 3.88 3.11 -5.32
N GLY A 48 2.66 3.66 -5.34
CA GLY A 48 1.79 3.56 -6.51
C GLY A 48 2.46 4.07 -7.80
N GLY A 49 3.26 5.13 -7.69
CA GLY A 49 4.04 5.68 -8.79
C GLY A 49 5.14 4.74 -9.33
N ASP A 50 5.88 4.05 -8.45
CA ASP A 50 6.89 3.07 -8.86
C ASP A 50 6.24 1.85 -9.52
N PHE A 51 5.12 1.38 -8.94
CA PHE A 51 4.34 0.30 -9.53
C PHE A 51 3.84 0.68 -10.91
N PHE A 52 3.22 1.86 -11.04
CA PHE A 52 2.73 2.40 -12.30
C PHE A 52 3.84 2.47 -13.35
N ASN A 53 5.01 3.02 -13.00
CA ASN A 53 6.14 3.12 -13.90
C ASN A 53 6.61 1.73 -14.39
N LYS A 54 6.64 0.74 -13.49
CA LYS A 54 6.99 -0.65 -13.83
C LYS A 54 5.98 -1.30 -14.78
N VAL A 55 4.69 -1.06 -14.56
CA VAL A 55 3.62 -1.49 -15.48
C VAL A 55 3.82 -0.84 -16.85
N CYS A 56 3.91 0.50 -16.91
CA CYS A 56 4.11 1.25 -18.16
C CYS A 56 5.35 0.80 -18.94
N GLY A 57 6.47 0.57 -18.26
CA GLY A 57 7.69 0.05 -18.87
C GLY A 57 7.52 -1.36 -19.44
N HIS A 58 6.77 -2.24 -18.76
CA HIS A 58 6.52 -3.60 -19.24
C HIS A 58 5.66 -3.64 -20.50
N LEU A 59 4.65 -2.77 -20.61
CA LEU A 59 3.82 -2.67 -21.83
C LEU A 59 4.45 -1.82 -22.93
N LYS A 60 5.60 -1.18 -22.66
CA LYS A 60 6.19 -0.17 -23.55
C LYS A 60 5.17 0.92 -23.93
N LEU A 61 4.38 1.35 -22.95
CA LEU A 61 3.43 2.45 -23.14
C LEU A 61 4.23 3.74 -23.39
N LEU A 62 4.23 4.19 -24.64
CA LEU A 62 4.88 5.44 -25.08
C LEU A 62 4.21 6.67 -24.43
N GLU A 63 2.92 6.56 -24.10
CA GLU A 63 2.08 7.64 -23.56
C GLU A 63 1.76 7.46 -22.07
N LYS A 64 2.73 7.03 -21.26
CA LYS A 64 2.55 6.79 -19.80
C LYS A 64 2.00 7.99 -19.01
N GLU A 65 2.07 9.19 -19.57
CA GLU A 65 1.61 10.45 -18.98
C GLU A 65 0.08 10.62 -19.08
N TYR A 66 -0.55 9.86 -19.99
CA TYR A 66 -1.98 9.89 -20.26
C TYR A 66 -2.74 8.74 -19.58
N PHE A 67 -2.02 7.74 -19.07
CA PHE A 67 -2.62 6.60 -18.39
C PHE A 67 -2.51 6.75 -16.88
N GLY A 68 -3.46 6.16 -16.17
CA GLY A 68 -3.42 5.95 -14.74
C GLY A 68 -3.81 4.52 -14.43
N LEU A 69 -3.50 4.04 -13.23
CA LEU A 69 -4.07 2.79 -12.73
C LEU A 69 -5.25 3.13 -11.83
N GLU A 70 -6.40 2.50 -12.08
CA GLU A 70 -7.50 2.52 -11.14
C GLU A 70 -7.63 1.15 -10.47
N PHE A 71 -8.06 1.16 -9.22
CA PHE A 71 -8.44 -0.04 -8.51
C PHE A 71 -9.88 0.08 -8.03
N ARG A 72 -10.58 -1.05 -8.02
CA ARG A 72 -11.93 -1.14 -7.49
C ARG A 72 -11.86 -1.29 -5.98
N HIS A 73 -12.33 -0.29 -5.26
CA HIS A 73 -12.52 -0.40 -3.83
C HIS A 73 -13.64 -1.41 -3.54
N PRO A 74 -13.56 -2.21 -2.45
CA PRO A 74 -14.66 -3.08 -2.04
C PRO A 74 -16.00 -2.35 -1.82
N SER A 75 -15.95 -1.04 -1.58
CA SER A 75 -17.14 -0.17 -1.52
C SER A 75 -17.84 0.06 -2.87
N GLY A 76 -17.29 -0.47 -3.97
CA GLY A 76 -17.84 -0.32 -5.32
C GLY A 76 -17.37 0.93 -6.07
N HIS A 77 -16.59 1.80 -5.42
CA HIS A 77 -16.00 2.97 -6.07
C HIS A 77 -14.66 2.62 -6.72
N TYR A 78 -14.40 3.23 -7.87
CA TYR A 78 -13.09 3.19 -8.49
C TYR A 78 -12.23 4.33 -7.97
N VAL A 79 -10.98 4.02 -7.66
CA VAL A 79 -10.03 4.96 -7.09
C VAL A 79 -8.75 4.91 -7.92
N TRP A 80 -8.24 6.07 -8.28
CA TRP A 80 -6.95 6.21 -8.97
C TRP A 80 -5.80 5.98 -7.98
N LEU A 81 -4.84 5.16 -8.39
CA LEU A 81 -3.60 4.88 -7.67
C LEU A 81 -2.58 6.01 -7.86
#